data_AF-A0A2N9MMR1-F1
#
_entry.id   AF-A0A2N9MMR1-F1
#
_cell.length_a   1.000
_cell.length_b   1.000
_cell.length_c   1.000
_cell.angle_alpha   90.00
_cell.angle_beta   90.00
_cell.angle_gamma   90.00
#
_symmetry.space_group_name_H-M   'P 1'
#
loop_
_entity.id
_entity.type
_entity.pdbx_description
1 polymer ?
#
loop_
_entity_poly.entity_id
_entity_poly.type
_entity_poly.pdbx_seq_one_letter_code
_entity_poly.pdbx_strand_id
1 'polypeptide(L)'
;MRRRTLLRWIASLGSAIRLTSLRAWAQTASFPGDQTPALGALAAIVLPSELGLEGIRAVARNFERWVREYRPGAEMDHGYGFTRLRNKPVSPAPAYLRQLEALVPALTSGDAASSRRAVEAALEEAKITDLPRSPDGRHIGADLMAFYFRGSDANDLCYRAAIGRDRCRSLAGSDNPPPELPKQELQK
;
A
#
# COMPACT_ATOMS: atom_id res chain seq x y z
N MET A 1 -1.18 -47.76 53.57
CA MET A 1 -1.77 -46.57 52.91
C MET A 1 -1.75 -46.78 51.40
N ARG A 2 -2.93 -46.75 50.74
CA ARG A 2 -3.18 -47.33 49.40
C ARG A 2 -2.70 -46.43 48.25
N ARG A 3 -1.82 -46.97 47.40
CA ARG A 3 -1.24 -46.38 46.17
C ARG A 3 -2.23 -46.15 45.01
N ARG A 4 -3.53 -45.98 45.27
CA ARG A 4 -4.58 -46.08 44.24
C ARG A 4 -5.42 -44.81 44.02
N THR A 5 -5.11 -43.71 44.71
CA THR A 5 -5.89 -42.47 44.61
C THR A 5 -5.26 -41.38 43.74
N LEU A 6 -3.99 -41.49 43.38
CA LEU A 6 -3.27 -40.46 42.60
C LEU A 6 -3.50 -40.53 41.09
N LEU A 7 -3.88 -41.69 40.54
CA LEU A 7 -4.09 -41.86 39.10
C LEU A 7 -5.48 -41.41 38.60
N ARG A 8 -6.39 -41.02 39.49
CA ARG A 8 -7.76 -40.61 39.11
C ARG A 8 -7.92 -39.11 38.84
N TRP A 9 -6.85 -38.32 38.99
CA TRP A 9 -6.87 -36.87 38.77
C TRP A 9 -6.19 -36.40 37.48
N ILE A 10 -5.61 -37.31 36.69
CA ILE A 10 -4.91 -36.94 35.43
C ILE A 10 -5.84 -37.04 34.20
N ALA A 11 -6.98 -37.71 34.31
CA ALA A 11 -7.87 -37.97 33.17
C ALA A 11 -8.91 -36.87 32.85
N SER A 12 -8.95 -35.76 33.61
CA SER A 12 -9.99 -34.73 33.47
C SER A 12 -9.50 -33.39 32.88
N LEU A 13 -8.23 -33.27 32.48
CA LEU A 13 -7.67 -32.05 31.87
C LEU A 13 -7.40 -32.16 30.35
N GLY A 14 -7.79 -33.28 29.72
CA GLY A 14 -7.48 -33.58 28.32
C GLY A 14 -8.45 -33.05 27.26
N SER A 15 -9.61 -32.51 27.63
CA SER A 15 -10.72 -32.29 26.67
C SER A 15 -11.11 -30.82 26.41
N ALA A 16 -10.32 -29.85 26.87
CA ALA A 16 -10.64 -28.42 26.70
C ALA A 16 -9.59 -27.62 25.91
N ILE A 17 -8.57 -28.28 25.35
CA ILE A 17 -7.72 -27.61 24.35
C ILE A 17 -8.43 -27.77 23.02
N ARG A 18 -9.43 -26.91 22.79
CA ARG A 18 -9.79 -26.58 21.41
C ARG A 18 -8.50 -26.09 20.78
N LEU A 19 -7.92 -26.91 19.91
CA LEU A 19 -7.03 -26.48 18.84
C LEU A 19 -7.86 -25.53 17.94
N THR A 20 -8.21 -24.36 18.47
CA THR A 20 -8.39 -23.17 17.66
C THR A 20 -7.05 -23.00 16.99
N SER A 21 -6.97 -23.58 15.80
CA SER A 21 -5.98 -23.30 14.78
C SER A 21 -5.33 -21.96 15.11
N LEU A 22 -4.08 -22.04 15.54
CA LEU A 22 -3.15 -20.95 15.43
C LEU A 22 -3.10 -20.65 13.93
N ARG A 23 -4.10 -19.90 13.43
CA ARG A 23 -3.86 -18.91 12.41
C ARG A 23 -2.85 -18.01 13.08
N ALA A 24 -1.58 -18.38 12.94
CA ALA A 24 -0.51 -17.41 12.94
C ALA A 24 -0.96 -16.40 11.88
N TRP A 25 -1.65 -15.36 12.34
CA TRP A 25 -1.76 -14.13 11.61
C TRP A 25 -0.30 -13.79 11.37
N ALA A 26 0.16 -14.04 10.15
CA ALA A 26 1.47 -13.62 9.70
C ALA A 26 1.63 -12.22 10.26
N GLN A 27 2.65 -12.01 11.10
CA GLN A 27 2.92 -10.70 11.68
C GLN A 27 2.80 -9.72 10.54
N THR A 28 1.74 -8.91 10.55
CA THR A 28 1.52 -7.90 9.53
C THR A 28 2.72 -7.00 9.72
N ALA A 29 3.72 -7.13 8.83
CA ALA A 29 4.92 -6.34 8.93
C ALA A 29 4.45 -4.89 9.07
N SER A 30 4.83 -4.24 10.17
CA SER A 30 4.39 -2.88 10.45
C SER A 30 4.99 -2.02 9.35
N PHE A 31 4.19 -1.67 8.35
CA PHE A 31 4.62 -0.86 7.22
C PHE A 31 4.25 0.60 7.48
N PRO A 32 5.16 1.57 7.25
CA PRO A 32 6.55 1.41 6.79
C PRO A 32 7.54 1.14 7.95
N GLY A 33 7.06 0.90 9.17
CA GLY A 33 7.90 0.74 10.35
C GLY A 33 8.54 2.08 10.71
N ASP A 34 9.84 2.09 10.97
CA ASP A 34 10.59 3.33 11.24
C ASP A 34 10.97 4.09 9.95
N GLN A 35 10.57 3.57 8.77
CA GLN A 35 10.95 4.12 7.46
C GLN A 35 9.97 5.16 6.89
N THR A 36 9.10 5.74 7.71
CA THR A 36 8.16 6.81 7.28
C THR A 36 8.86 7.98 6.59
N PRO A 37 10.01 8.50 7.09
CA PRO A 37 10.73 9.57 6.40
C PRO A 37 11.24 9.15 5.02
N ALA A 38 11.75 7.92 4.90
CA ALA A 38 12.23 7.37 3.63
C ALA A 38 11.09 7.18 2.62
N LEU A 39 9.91 6.70 3.06
CA LEU A 39 8.73 6.62 2.20
C LEU A 39 8.31 8.01 1.68
N GLY A 40 8.34 9.03 2.53
CA GLY A 40 8.06 10.41 2.14
C GLY A 40 9.07 10.97 1.13
N ALA A 41 10.36 10.71 1.33
CA ALA A 41 11.43 11.11 0.43
C ALA A 41 11.32 10.40 -0.93
N LEU A 42 11.03 9.10 -0.93
CA LEU A 42 10.76 8.33 -2.15
C LEU A 42 9.57 8.93 -2.91
N ALA A 43 8.46 9.21 -2.21
CA ALA A 43 7.28 9.83 -2.81
C ALA A 43 7.60 11.17 -3.47
N ALA A 44 8.44 12.00 -2.84
CA ALA A 44 8.86 13.28 -3.41
C ALA A 44 9.71 13.16 -4.69
N ILE A 45 10.37 12.00 -4.90
CA ILE A 45 11.17 11.74 -6.10
C ILE A 45 10.30 11.21 -7.24
N VAL A 46 9.34 10.32 -6.94
CA VAL A 46 8.60 9.58 -7.98
C VAL A 46 7.25 10.21 -8.35
N LEU A 47 6.72 11.12 -7.54
CA LEU A 47 5.43 11.77 -7.81
C LEU A 47 5.59 13.13 -8.50
N PRO A 48 4.56 13.60 -9.23
CA PRO A 48 4.58 14.92 -9.87
C PRO A 48 4.73 16.06 -8.85
N SER A 49 5.57 17.04 -9.19
CA SER A 49 5.82 18.21 -8.33
C SER A 49 4.60 19.12 -8.14
N GLU A 50 3.65 19.06 -9.07
CA GLU A 50 2.39 19.80 -9.10
C GLU A 50 1.49 19.50 -7.90
N LEU A 51 1.70 18.35 -7.23
CA LEU A 51 1.02 17.99 -5.99
C LEU A 51 1.42 18.86 -4.80
N GLY A 52 2.57 19.52 -4.88
CA GLY A 52 3.19 20.18 -3.73
C GLY A 52 3.57 19.21 -2.60
N LEU A 53 4.21 19.75 -1.56
CA LEU A 53 4.72 18.94 -0.46
C LEU A 53 3.60 18.25 0.34
N GLU A 54 2.48 18.93 0.53
CA GLU A 54 1.33 18.38 1.26
C GLU A 54 0.66 17.25 0.49
N GLY A 55 0.43 17.42 -0.82
CA GLY A 55 -0.13 16.38 -1.69
C GLY A 55 0.75 15.14 -1.74
N ILE A 56 2.07 15.31 -1.90
CA ILE A 56 3.04 14.21 -1.86
C ILE A 56 2.93 13.43 -0.54
N ARG A 57 2.89 14.14 0.60
CA ARG A 57 2.74 13.50 1.92
C ARG A 57 1.40 12.80 2.07
N ALA A 58 0.32 13.36 1.53
CA ALA A 58 -1.00 12.75 1.55
C ALA A 58 -1.03 11.44 0.75
N VAL A 59 -0.44 11.42 -0.43
CA VAL A 59 -0.31 10.21 -1.26
C VAL A 59 0.51 9.14 -0.53
N ALA A 60 1.65 9.51 0.06
CA ALA A 60 2.49 8.58 0.83
C ALA A 60 1.72 7.94 2.01
N ARG A 61 0.96 8.74 2.78
CA ARG A 61 0.11 8.21 3.88
C ARG A 61 -1.01 7.32 3.38
N ASN A 62 -1.64 7.67 2.26
CA ASN A 62 -2.69 6.86 1.65
C ASN A 62 -2.14 5.51 1.14
N PHE A 63 -0.94 5.53 0.57
CA PHE A 63 -0.24 4.32 0.14
C PHE A 63 0.15 3.45 1.35
N GLU A 64 0.68 4.03 2.42
CA GLU A 64 0.92 3.30 3.67
C GLU A 64 -0.34 2.62 4.18
N ARG A 65 -1.45 3.36 4.26
CA ARG A 65 -2.73 2.81 4.70
C ARG A 65 -3.16 1.65 3.80
N TRP A 66 -3.04 1.81 2.48
CA TRP A 66 -3.34 0.75 1.51
C TRP A 66 -2.51 -0.52 1.73
N VAL A 67 -1.20 -0.40 1.99
CA VAL A 67 -0.32 -1.54 2.30
C VAL A 67 -0.71 -2.20 3.62
N ARG A 68 -0.98 -1.42 4.66
CA ARG A 68 -1.37 -1.92 6.00
C ARG A 68 -2.72 -2.64 5.99
N GLU A 69 -3.67 -2.15 5.20
CA GLU A 69 -5.00 -2.72 5.05
C GLU A 69 -5.06 -3.84 3.99
N TYR A 70 -3.92 -4.21 3.40
CA TYR A 70 -3.86 -5.25 2.39
C TYR A 70 -4.31 -6.60 2.96
N ARG A 71 -5.35 -7.18 2.35
CA ARG A 71 -5.93 -8.47 2.73
C ARG A 71 -5.44 -9.58 1.78
N PRO A 72 -4.42 -10.38 2.16
CA PRO A 72 -3.96 -11.48 1.31
C PRO A 72 -5.06 -12.54 1.18
N GLY A 73 -5.18 -13.16 0.01
CA GLY A 73 -6.19 -14.19 -0.26
C GLY A 73 -7.63 -13.68 -0.38
N ALA A 74 -7.87 -12.37 -0.24
CA ALA A 74 -9.18 -11.80 -0.50
C ALA A 74 -9.55 -11.97 -1.99
N GLU A 75 -10.82 -12.29 -2.24
CA GLU A 75 -11.34 -12.39 -3.60
C GLU A 75 -11.20 -11.04 -4.32
N MET A 76 -10.73 -11.09 -5.56
CA MET A 76 -10.59 -9.94 -6.44
C MET A 76 -11.81 -9.86 -7.35
N ASP A 77 -12.21 -8.62 -7.68
CA ASP A 77 -13.27 -8.37 -8.64
C ASP A 77 -13.01 -9.13 -9.94
N HIS A 78 -14.01 -9.88 -10.38
CA HIS A 78 -13.98 -10.61 -11.63
C HIS A 78 -14.56 -9.71 -12.72
N GLY A 79 -13.67 -9.14 -13.55
CA GLY A 79 -14.12 -8.39 -14.72
C GLY A 79 -15.03 -9.23 -15.61
N TYR A 80 -15.91 -8.57 -16.37
CA TYR A 80 -16.75 -9.24 -17.35
C TYR A 80 -15.89 -10.11 -18.29
N GLY A 81 -16.27 -11.39 -18.46
CA GLY A 81 -15.54 -12.36 -19.26
C GLY A 81 -14.49 -13.20 -18.51
N PHE A 82 -14.27 -12.98 -17.21
CA PHE A 82 -13.45 -13.87 -16.37
C PHE A 82 -14.34 -14.87 -15.62
N THR A 83 -14.25 -16.15 -16.00
CA THR A 83 -15.06 -17.23 -15.39
C THR A 83 -14.45 -17.83 -14.13
N ARG A 84 -13.21 -17.47 -13.79
CA ARG A 84 -12.49 -18.01 -12.62
C ARG A 84 -12.32 -16.94 -11.55
N LEU A 85 -12.59 -17.34 -10.32
CA LEU A 85 -12.29 -16.54 -9.14
C LEU A 85 -10.79 -16.31 -9.03
N ARG A 86 -10.40 -15.06 -8.77
CA ARG A 86 -9.02 -14.65 -8.54
C ARG A 86 -8.90 -14.16 -7.10
N ASN A 87 -7.80 -14.47 -6.45
CA ASN A 87 -7.52 -14.01 -5.10
C ASN A 87 -6.28 -13.12 -5.10
N LYS A 88 -6.25 -12.18 -4.17
CA LYS A 88 -5.09 -11.33 -3.94
C LYS A 88 -3.86 -12.17 -3.56
N PRO A 89 -2.67 -11.87 -4.11
CA PRO A 89 -1.43 -12.53 -3.72
C PRO A 89 -1.06 -12.21 -2.27
N VAL A 90 0.08 -12.74 -1.82
CA VAL A 90 0.66 -12.42 -0.50
C VAL A 90 0.85 -10.90 -0.33
N SER A 91 0.89 -10.43 0.92
CA SER A 91 1.13 -9.01 1.17
C SER A 91 2.50 -8.56 0.64
N PRO A 92 2.58 -7.42 -0.07
CA PRO A 92 3.86 -6.90 -0.56
C PRO A 92 4.69 -6.21 0.54
N ALA A 93 4.10 -5.97 1.72
CA ALA A 93 4.72 -5.19 2.80
C ALA A 93 6.15 -5.65 3.16
N PRO A 94 6.47 -6.96 3.32
CA PRO A 94 7.83 -7.39 3.63
C PRO A 94 8.84 -7.08 2.52
N ALA A 95 8.42 -7.13 1.25
CA ALA A 95 9.30 -6.81 0.12
C ALA A 95 9.57 -5.30 0.06
N TYR A 96 8.54 -4.49 0.25
CA TYR A 96 8.67 -3.04 0.29
C TYR A 96 9.56 -2.55 1.44
N LEU A 97 9.48 -3.16 2.63
CA LEU A 97 10.36 -2.81 3.75
C LEU A 97 11.83 -3.02 3.41
N ARG A 98 12.19 -4.17 2.83
CA ARG A 98 13.58 -4.43 2.39
C ARG A 98 14.06 -3.44 1.34
N GLN A 99 13.18 -3.06 0.41
CA GLN A 99 13.50 -2.07 -0.62
C GLN A 99 13.68 -0.67 -0.02
N LEU A 100 12.83 -0.27 0.92
CA LEU A 100 12.98 0.99 1.65
C LEU A 100 14.29 1.00 2.44
N GLU A 101 14.57 -0.04 3.22
CA GLU A 101 15.81 -0.20 3.99
C GLU A 101 17.06 -0.03 3.13
N ALA A 102 17.08 -0.63 1.94
CA ALA A 102 18.18 -0.49 0.99
C ALA A 102 18.34 0.95 0.47
N LEU A 103 17.24 1.71 0.35
CA LEU A 103 17.23 3.07 -0.15
C LEU A 103 17.44 4.13 0.95
N VAL A 104 17.26 3.80 2.24
CA VAL A 104 17.40 4.75 3.36
C VAL A 104 18.65 5.61 3.26
N PRO A 105 19.87 5.05 3.10
CA PRO A 105 21.09 5.87 3.10
C PRO A 105 21.06 6.97 2.03
N ALA A 106 20.53 6.65 0.84
CA ALA A 106 20.42 7.60 -0.25
C ALA A 106 19.26 8.61 -0.05
N LEU A 107 18.16 8.19 0.58
CA LEU A 107 16.97 9.01 0.78
C LEU A 107 17.05 9.95 1.99
N THR A 108 17.78 9.58 3.04
CA THR A 108 17.85 10.39 4.29
C THR A 108 19.11 11.23 4.39
N SER A 109 20.19 10.83 3.72
CA SER A 109 21.51 11.46 3.87
C SER A 109 22.11 11.92 2.54
N GLY A 110 21.52 11.53 1.41
CA GLY A 110 21.95 11.99 0.09
C GLY A 110 21.42 13.38 -0.25
N ASP A 111 22.10 14.05 -1.18
CA ASP A 111 21.53 15.20 -1.88
C ASP A 111 20.45 14.75 -2.89
N ALA A 112 19.60 15.68 -3.34
CA ALA A 112 18.48 15.37 -4.23
C ALA A 112 18.88 14.66 -5.54
N ALA A 113 20.07 14.95 -6.09
CA ALA A 113 20.54 14.32 -7.32
C ALA A 113 21.06 12.89 -7.06
N SER A 114 21.70 12.65 -5.91
CA SER A 114 22.12 11.33 -5.48
C SER A 114 20.93 10.44 -5.13
N SER A 115 19.91 10.97 -4.43
CA SER A 115 18.69 10.24 -4.11
C SER A 115 17.93 9.85 -5.37
N ARG A 116 17.81 10.76 -6.35
CA ARG A 116 17.19 10.46 -7.65
C ARG A 116 17.92 9.32 -8.38
N ARG A 117 19.24 9.42 -8.51
CA ARG A 117 20.05 8.38 -9.17
C ARG A 117 19.94 7.02 -8.47
N ALA A 118 19.88 6.99 -7.14
CA ALA A 118 19.70 5.74 -6.39
C ALA A 118 18.32 5.10 -6.67
N VAL A 119 17.27 5.92 -6.73
CA VAL A 119 15.92 5.43 -7.07
C VAL A 119 15.85 4.95 -8.53
N GLU A 120 16.45 5.67 -9.48
CA GLU A 120 16.55 5.27 -10.88
C GLU A 120 17.28 3.94 -11.03
N ALA A 121 18.46 3.79 -10.41
CA ALA A 121 19.22 2.54 -10.42
C ALA A 121 18.43 1.37 -9.80
N ALA A 122 17.67 1.61 -8.73
CA ALA A 122 16.83 0.59 -8.12
C ALA A 122 15.67 0.14 -9.04
N LEU A 123 15.07 1.07 -9.79
CA LEU A 123 14.05 0.76 -10.80
C LEU A 123 14.61 -0.02 -11.98
N GLU A 124 15.81 0.35 -12.45
CA GLU A 124 16.54 -0.35 -13.51
C GLU A 124 16.91 -1.79 -13.10
N GLU A 125 17.45 -1.97 -11.90
CA GLU A 125 17.79 -3.29 -11.35
C GLU A 125 16.54 -4.18 -11.21
N ALA A 126 15.41 -3.60 -10.80
CA ALA A 126 14.12 -4.29 -10.73
C ALA A 126 13.48 -4.55 -12.11
N LYS A 127 14.13 -4.09 -13.19
CA LYS A 127 13.68 -4.20 -14.59
C LYS A 127 12.27 -3.67 -14.78
N ILE A 128 12.02 -2.49 -14.22
CA ILE A 128 10.75 -1.79 -14.38
C ILE A 128 10.83 -0.97 -15.66
N THR A 129 10.22 -1.48 -16.74
CA THR A 129 10.14 -0.78 -18.04
C THR A 129 8.84 -0.01 -18.20
N ASP A 130 7.77 -0.47 -17.54
CA ASP A 130 6.43 0.11 -17.58
C ASP A 130 5.82 0.12 -16.18
N LEU A 131 4.94 1.08 -15.93
CA LEU A 131 4.17 1.10 -14.68
C LEU A 131 3.15 -0.05 -14.67
N PRO A 132 3.09 -0.82 -13.58
CA PRO A 132 2.15 -1.92 -13.51
C PRO A 132 0.71 -1.38 -13.50
N ARG A 133 -0.21 -2.18 -14.05
CA ARG A 133 -1.63 -1.83 -14.08
C ARG A 133 -2.15 -1.55 -12.67
N SER A 134 -1.71 -2.28 -11.67
CA SER A 134 -2.02 -2.03 -10.27
C SER A 134 -0.79 -2.42 -9.46
N PRO A 135 -0.61 -1.90 -8.24
CA PRO A 135 0.48 -2.32 -7.38
C PRO A 135 0.63 -3.85 -7.36
N ASP A 136 1.75 -4.38 -7.83
CA ASP A 136 1.99 -5.82 -8.02
C ASP A 136 3.02 -6.39 -7.02
N GLY A 137 3.66 -5.53 -6.24
CA GLY A 137 4.62 -5.89 -5.20
C GLY A 137 6.05 -6.02 -5.70
N ARG A 138 6.34 -5.74 -6.98
CA ARG A 138 7.69 -5.87 -7.54
C ARG A 138 8.62 -4.79 -7.04
N HIS A 139 8.19 -3.54 -7.04
CA HIS A 139 9.03 -2.41 -6.61
C HIS A 139 8.20 -1.28 -6.03
N ILE A 140 8.52 -0.89 -4.79
CA ILE A 140 7.76 0.10 -4.02
C ILE A 140 7.61 1.44 -4.76
N GLY A 141 8.65 1.92 -5.44
CA GLY A 141 8.56 3.17 -6.21
C GLY A 141 7.60 3.07 -7.40
N ALA A 142 7.61 1.93 -8.10
CA ALA A 142 6.73 1.69 -9.24
C ALA A 142 5.28 1.51 -8.79
N ASP A 143 5.09 0.78 -7.69
CA ASP A 143 3.78 0.53 -7.11
C ASP A 143 3.19 1.78 -6.46
N LEU A 144 4.02 2.67 -5.88
CA LEU A 144 3.59 3.98 -5.39
C LEU A 144 3.11 4.88 -6.55
N MET A 145 3.85 4.91 -7.66
CA MET A 145 3.44 5.62 -8.87
C MET A 145 2.13 5.04 -9.43
N ALA A 146 2.05 3.72 -9.59
CA ALA A 146 0.85 3.04 -10.08
C ALA A 146 -0.35 3.26 -9.16
N PHE A 147 -0.14 3.29 -7.84
CA PHE A 147 -1.16 3.62 -6.85
C PHE A 147 -1.70 5.04 -7.07
N TYR A 148 -0.82 6.04 -7.18
CA TYR A 148 -1.21 7.43 -7.38
C TYR A 148 -1.93 7.64 -8.72
N PHE A 149 -1.31 7.24 -9.84
CA PHE A 149 -1.86 7.50 -11.19
C PHE A 149 -3.21 6.80 -11.44
N ARG A 150 -3.58 5.84 -10.61
CA ARG A 150 -4.90 5.21 -10.65
C ARG A 150 -5.94 5.84 -9.75
N GLY A 151 -5.51 6.56 -8.73
CA GLY A 151 -6.40 7.23 -7.80
C GLY A 151 -7.14 8.40 -8.43
N SER A 152 -8.23 8.79 -7.75
CA SER A 152 -9.01 9.96 -8.12
C SER A 152 -8.19 11.23 -8.29
N ASP A 153 -7.24 11.52 -7.39
CA ASP A 153 -6.51 12.79 -7.37
C ASP A 153 -5.66 12.99 -8.65
N ALA A 154 -5.05 11.93 -9.17
CA ALA A 154 -4.31 11.99 -10.43
C ALA A 154 -5.22 12.22 -11.64
N ASN A 155 -6.42 11.63 -11.61
CA ASN A 155 -7.42 11.82 -12.65
C ASN A 155 -7.91 13.28 -12.65
N ASP A 156 -8.27 13.77 -11.47
CA ASP A 156 -8.74 15.14 -11.27
C ASP A 156 -7.68 16.18 -11.71
N LEU A 157 -6.40 15.94 -11.39
CA LEU A 157 -5.30 16.80 -11.81
C LEU A 157 -5.08 16.78 -13.33
N CYS A 158 -5.13 15.60 -13.95
CA CYS A 158 -4.94 15.42 -15.40
C CYS A 158 -5.98 16.20 -16.20
N TYR A 159 -7.26 16.13 -15.79
CA TYR A 159 -8.36 16.81 -16.48
C TYR A 159 -8.64 18.22 -15.94
N ARG A 160 -7.95 18.64 -14.86
CA ARG A 160 -8.20 19.91 -14.14
C ARG A 160 -9.66 20.07 -13.72
N ALA A 161 -10.30 18.97 -13.35
CA ALA A 161 -11.71 18.90 -12.97
C ALA A 161 -11.88 18.03 -11.72
N ALA A 162 -12.81 18.37 -10.83
CA ALA A 162 -13.09 17.60 -9.62
C ALA A 162 -13.98 16.38 -9.94
N ILE A 163 -13.43 15.44 -10.71
CA ILE A 163 -14.14 14.25 -11.20
C ILE A 163 -14.48 13.32 -10.05
N GLY A 164 -13.53 13.10 -9.13
CA GLY A 164 -13.79 12.26 -7.96
C GLY A 164 -13.98 10.79 -8.34
N ARG A 165 -13.19 10.22 -9.25
CA ARG A 165 -13.38 8.87 -9.85
C ARG A 165 -13.80 7.78 -8.86
N ASP A 166 -13.19 7.74 -7.68
CA ASP A 166 -13.42 6.70 -6.66
C ASP A 166 -14.51 7.11 -5.64
N ARG A 167 -15.21 8.22 -5.89
CA ARG A 167 -16.28 8.78 -5.06
C ARG A 167 -17.58 8.81 -5.86
N CYS A 168 -18.66 8.28 -5.27
CA CYS A 168 -19.98 8.41 -5.87
C CYS A 168 -20.47 9.86 -5.77
N ARG A 169 -20.94 10.42 -6.90
CA ARG A 169 -21.75 11.65 -6.89
C ARG A 169 -23.20 11.31 -6.54
N SER A 170 -23.89 12.24 -5.90
CA SER A 170 -25.35 12.12 -5.72
C SER A 170 -26.07 12.25 -7.07
N LEU A 171 -27.34 11.82 -7.11
CA LEU A 171 -28.16 11.95 -8.32
C LEU A 171 -28.43 13.42 -8.69
N ALA A 172 -28.54 14.28 -7.69
CA ALA A 172 -28.80 15.71 -7.92
C ALA A 172 -27.60 16.35 -8.64
N GLY A 173 -27.86 16.87 -9.84
CA GLY A 173 -26.85 17.54 -10.66
C GLY A 173 -25.83 16.58 -11.30
N SER A 174 -26.09 15.27 -11.36
CA SER A 174 -25.21 14.30 -12.01
C SER A 174 -25.12 14.44 -13.54
N ASP A 175 -26.12 15.10 -14.13
CA ASP A 175 -26.19 15.53 -15.52
C ASP A 175 -25.19 16.65 -15.84
N ASN A 176 -24.75 17.41 -14.84
CA ASN A 176 -23.74 18.45 -15.03
C ASN A 176 -22.33 17.85 -15.08
N PRO A 177 -21.46 18.39 -15.97
CA PRO A 177 -20.06 18.02 -15.99
C PRO A 177 -19.42 18.29 -14.61
N PRO A 178 -18.35 17.55 -14.24
CA PRO A 178 -17.60 17.84 -13.03
C PRO A 178 -17.13 19.29 -13.01
N PRO A 179 -17.18 19.97 -11.86
CA PRO A 179 -16.72 21.35 -11.75
C PRO A 179 -15.20 21.43 -11.91
N GLU A 180 -14.69 22.63 -12.17
CA GLU A 180 -13.24 22.87 -12.23
C GLU A 180 -12.58 22.46 -10.91
N LEU A 181 -11.36 21.92 -11.01
CA LEU A 181 -10.58 21.61 -9.81
C LEU A 181 -10.23 22.92 -9.10
N PRO A 182 -10.53 23.08 -7.79
CA PRO A 182 -10.14 24.27 -7.06
C PRO A 182 -8.65 24.46 -7.20
N LYS A 183 -8.22 25.66 -7.58
CA LYS A 183 -6.81 26.04 -7.45
C LYS A 183 -6.51 25.90 -5.97
N GLN A 184 -5.69 24.92 -5.59
CA GLN A 184 -5.09 24.95 -4.26
C GLN A 184 -4.43 26.32 -4.17
N GLU A 185 -4.90 27.16 -3.26
CA GLU A 185 -4.23 28.42 -2.98
C GLU A 185 -2.78 28.04 -2.72
N LEU A 186 -1.90 28.42 -3.65
CA LEU A 186 -0.46 28.43 -3.45
C LEU A 186 -0.22 29.40 -2.29
N GLN A 187 -0.42 28.92 -1.08
CA GLN A 187 -0.04 29.60 0.14
C GLN A 187 1.48 29.61 0.13
N LYS A 188 1.97 30.83 -0.13
CA LYS A 188 3.34 31.32 -0.08
C LYS A 188 4.20 30.66 0.99
#